data_AF-A0AAN9UZ84-F1
#
_entry.id   AF-A0AAN9UZ84-F1
#
_cell.length_a   1.000
_cell.length_b   1.000
_cell.length_c   1.000
_cell.angle_alpha   90.00
_cell.angle_beta   90.00
_cell.angle_gamma   90.00
#
_symmetry.space_group_name_H-M   'P 1'
#
loop_
_entity.id
_entity.type
_entity.pdbx_description
1 polymer ?
#
loop_
_entity_poly.entity_id
_entity_poly.type
_entity_poly.pdbx_seq_one_letter_code
_entity_poly.pdbx_strand_id
1 'polypeptide(L)'
;MTIRNRKESPLLRLPEEIRLLIYGYAVYINCPIQPQQQERHSNRFFRGLGAIRWNRSANSQLELACFSIYNDLQRHPLFYRENEFLFNDIKCAQLFMAAITKQKRDAIRRITIHLTGVPRNSFAIEELLNPDRAENGHPIYHQPMRGYVNLEDVTPTSLESVLISGDHPLIPLFMEARDTLQSRKSFLTNHFNQQMTGEDEVDFNPRAARGQIMKDMLPAPLLSDAINDTGIHFPGEDRVAQDKMKSTIGAISSRTRQQVRLSRSVNQFGVIMFQPRPRGRNYDKEFLLALEDEVKEIRFRQDMFQCRLENKTDDQEFIHWVELDLLFTPRGLEALRKHYVHLFRLTSKRHATLRLQHVKEIPTPKRILAMARGWMTPLIQERPRSWAPIDRQWKHLQRKYARYVAGLEQN
;
A
#
# COMPACT_ATOMS: atom_id res chain seq x y z
N MET A 1 22.15 -9.18 16.69
CA MET A 1 23.07 -8.75 15.61
C MET A 1 24.23 -8.02 16.25
N THR A 2 25.43 -8.61 16.23
CA THR A 2 26.65 -8.08 16.82
C THR A 2 27.31 -7.06 15.91
N ILE A 3 27.75 -5.93 16.48
CA ILE A 3 28.27 -4.70 15.84
C ILE A 3 29.60 -4.91 15.06
N ARG A 4 30.12 -6.14 14.96
CA ARG A 4 31.54 -6.39 14.70
C ARG A 4 32.00 -6.52 13.24
N ASN A 5 31.17 -6.23 12.22
CA ASN A 5 31.64 -6.23 10.82
C ASN A 5 31.04 -5.08 9.99
N ARG A 6 31.11 -3.84 10.48
CA ARG A 6 30.95 -2.62 9.65
C ARG A 6 32.29 -2.19 9.02
N LYS A 7 33.08 -3.13 8.49
CA LYS A 7 34.05 -2.74 7.46
C LYS A 7 33.20 -2.34 6.26
N GLU A 8 33.15 -1.03 6.02
CA GLU A 8 32.21 -0.29 5.18
C GLU A 8 31.78 -1.07 3.94
N SER A 9 30.47 -1.24 3.78
CA SER A 9 29.90 -1.74 2.53
C SER A 9 30.48 -0.94 1.35
N PRO A 10 30.99 -1.59 0.28
CA PRO A 10 31.51 -0.89 -0.88
C PRO A 10 30.54 0.15 -1.44
N LEU A 11 29.22 -0.11 -1.33
CA LEU A 11 28.17 0.81 -1.71
C LEU A 11 28.20 2.12 -0.91
N LEU A 12 28.49 2.06 0.39
CA LEU A 12 28.51 3.24 1.26
C LEU A 12 29.77 4.10 1.08
N ARG A 13 30.80 3.57 0.40
CA ARG A 13 32.01 4.32 0.03
C ARG A 13 31.83 5.16 -1.23
N LEU A 14 30.77 4.91 -2.01
CA LEU A 14 30.47 5.72 -3.18
C LEU A 14 29.99 7.11 -2.77
N PRO A 15 30.27 8.15 -3.58
CA PRO A 15 29.67 9.47 -3.43
C PRO A 15 28.14 9.38 -3.35
N GLU A 16 27.53 10.30 -2.60
CA GLU A 16 26.08 10.30 -2.35
C GLU A 16 25.28 10.29 -3.66
N GLU A 17 25.71 11.05 -4.66
CA GLU A 17 25.07 11.17 -5.97
C GLU A 17 24.98 9.82 -6.69
N ILE A 18 26.07 9.04 -6.64
CA ILE A 18 26.12 7.71 -7.25
C ILE A 18 25.24 6.74 -6.46
N ARG A 19 25.22 6.84 -5.12
CA ARG A 19 24.31 6.02 -4.30
C ARG A 19 22.84 6.32 -4.61
N LEU A 20 22.47 7.59 -4.72
CA LEU A 20 21.11 8.02 -5.04
C LEU A 20 20.69 7.57 -6.45
N LEU A 21 21.60 7.56 -7.42
CA LEU A 21 21.34 7.01 -8.75
C LEU A 21 21.07 5.51 -8.70
N ILE A 22 21.87 4.74 -7.96
CA ILE A 22 21.64 3.30 -7.73
C ILE A 22 20.30 3.07 -7.02
N TYR A 23 20.00 3.86 -5.99
CA TYR A 23 18.72 3.78 -5.28
C TYR A 23 17.55 4.10 -6.22
N GLY A 24 17.69 5.10 -7.10
CA GLY A 24 16.69 5.45 -8.10
C GLY A 24 16.28 4.25 -8.96
N TYR A 25 17.27 3.52 -9.50
CA TYR A 25 17.02 2.28 -10.23
C TYR A 25 16.40 1.18 -9.36
N ALA A 26 16.80 1.08 -8.10
CA ALA A 26 16.31 0.05 -7.20
C ALA A 26 14.88 0.32 -6.70
N VAL A 27 14.44 1.58 -6.63
CA VAL A 27 13.07 1.95 -6.21
C VAL A 27 12.10 2.12 -7.36
N TYR A 28 12.60 2.17 -8.61
CA TYR A 28 11.79 2.28 -9.82
C TYR A 28 10.94 1.03 -10.05
N ILE A 29 9.67 1.24 -10.39
CA ILE A 29 8.73 0.20 -10.75
C ILE A 29 8.19 0.48 -12.14
N ASN A 30 8.32 -0.52 -13.02
CA ASN A 30 7.93 -0.43 -14.43
C ASN A 30 6.39 -0.49 -14.64
N CYS A 31 5.59 -0.08 -13.65
CA CYS A 31 4.15 0.03 -13.77
C CYS A 31 3.62 1.16 -12.89
N PRO A 32 2.55 1.85 -13.31
CA PRO A 32 1.92 2.88 -12.50
C PRO A 32 1.44 2.32 -11.16
N ILE A 33 1.82 2.99 -10.08
CA ILE A 33 1.49 2.60 -8.73
C ILE A 33 0.10 3.11 -8.41
N GLN A 34 -0.82 2.21 -8.07
CA GLN A 34 -2.16 2.59 -7.59
C GLN A 34 -2.17 2.64 -6.06
N PRO A 35 -2.11 3.81 -5.39
CA PRO A 35 -2.12 3.86 -3.93
C PRO A 35 -3.50 3.48 -3.40
N GLN A 36 -3.55 2.56 -2.45
CA GLN A 36 -4.76 2.18 -1.72
C GLN A 36 -4.52 2.38 -0.23
N GLN A 37 -5.38 3.14 0.43
CA GLN A 37 -5.25 3.42 1.85
C GLN A 37 -5.46 2.13 2.65
N GLN A 38 -4.52 1.80 3.55
CA GLN A 38 -4.55 0.55 4.32
C GLN A 38 -5.79 0.43 5.19
N GLU A 39 -6.15 1.52 5.86
CA GLU A 39 -7.35 1.64 6.68
C GLU A 39 -7.93 3.04 6.45
N ARG A 40 -9.25 3.21 6.64
CA ARG A 40 -9.86 4.55 6.58
C ARG A 40 -9.13 5.47 7.57
N HIS A 41 -8.73 6.65 7.10
CA HIS A 41 -7.98 7.66 7.86
C HIS A 41 -6.53 7.28 8.21
N SER A 42 -6.00 6.17 7.70
CA SER A 42 -4.58 5.83 7.89
C SER A 42 -3.68 6.64 6.97
N ASN A 43 -2.51 7.03 7.46
CA ASN A 43 -1.45 7.60 6.62
C ASN A 43 -0.66 6.53 5.85
N ARG A 44 -1.05 5.26 5.96
CA ARG A 44 -0.40 4.12 5.29
C ARG A 44 -1.16 3.75 4.03
N PHE A 45 -0.41 3.54 2.95
CA PHE A 45 -0.92 3.09 1.67
C PHE A 45 -0.19 1.83 1.23
N PHE A 46 -0.94 0.88 0.69
CA PHE A 46 -0.42 -0.24 -0.08
C PHE A 46 -0.58 0.05 -1.58
N ARG A 47 0.13 -0.70 -2.41
CA ARG A 47 -0.06 -0.64 -3.87
C ARG A 47 -1.19 -1.59 -4.23
N GLY A 48 -2.12 -1.17 -5.07
CA GLY A 48 -3.37 -1.87 -5.36
C GLY A 48 -3.24 -3.32 -5.86
N LEU A 49 -4.37 -4.00 -5.87
CA LEU A 49 -4.63 -5.45 -5.99
C LEU A 49 -3.92 -6.25 -7.10
N GLY A 50 -3.17 -5.62 -8.01
CA GLY A 50 -2.35 -6.32 -9.01
C GLY A 50 -0.96 -6.76 -8.53
N ALA A 51 -0.53 -6.34 -7.33
CA ALA A 51 0.82 -6.56 -6.82
C ALA A 51 0.83 -7.32 -5.49
N ILE A 52 0.17 -8.49 -5.43
CA ILE A 52 0.06 -9.35 -4.22
C ILE A 52 1.43 -9.81 -3.67
N ARG A 53 2.53 -9.68 -4.43
CA ARG A 53 3.85 -10.17 -4.03
C ARG A 53 4.79 -9.20 -3.31
N TRP A 54 4.35 -7.99 -2.94
CA TRP A 54 5.27 -6.95 -2.44
C TRP A 54 4.95 -6.45 -1.02
N ASN A 55 4.75 -7.37 -0.06
CA ASN A 55 4.64 -7.03 1.37
C ASN A 55 5.92 -6.37 1.95
N ARG A 56 6.99 -6.27 1.16
CA ARG A 56 8.13 -5.38 1.42
C ARG A 56 8.47 -4.68 0.12
N SER A 57 8.03 -3.43 -0.06
CA SER A 57 8.47 -2.59 -1.17
C SER A 57 10.00 -2.58 -1.26
N ALA A 58 10.58 -2.44 -2.45
CA ALA A 58 12.04 -2.28 -2.60
C ALA A 58 12.58 -1.15 -1.70
N ASN A 59 11.80 -0.08 -1.50
CA ASN A 59 12.06 0.92 -0.46
C ASN A 59 12.19 0.30 0.92
N SER A 60 11.21 -0.47 1.39
CA SER A 60 11.27 -1.07 2.72
C SER A 60 12.45 -2.04 2.85
N GLN A 61 12.85 -2.74 1.78
CA GLN A 61 14.03 -3.61 1.85
C GLN A 61 15.34 -2.82 1.90
N LEU A 62 15.45 -1.72 1.14
CA LEU A 62 16.59 -0.81 1.15
C LEU A 62 16.69 -0.03 2.47
N GLU A 63 15.57 0.51 2.96
CA GLU A 63 15.44 1.20 4.24
C GLU A 63 15.81 0.28 5.42
N LEU A 64 15.51 -1.01 5.32
CA LEU A 64 15.87 -2.00 6.34
C LEU A 64 17.31 -2.52 6.21
N ALA A 65 18.02 -2.25 5.11
CA ALA A 65 19.36 -2.78 4.89
C ALA A 65 20.39 -2.16 5.85
N CYS A 66 20.42 -0.83 5.97
CA CYS A 66 21.20 -0.15 7.00
C CYS A 66 20.72 1.30 7.25
N PHE A 67 21.10 1.85 8.41
CA PHE A 67 20.73 3.21 8.84
C PHE A 67 21.21 4.31 7.87
N SER A 68 22.35 4.12 7.19
CA SER A 68 22.85 5.11 6.22
C SER A 68 21.95 5.18 5.00
N ILE A 69 21.56 4.03 4.44
CA ILE A 69 20.65 3.96 3.29
C ILE A 69 19.28 4.57 3.67
N TYR A 70 18.80 4.25 4.87
CA TYR A 70 17.57 4.85 5.41
C TYR A 70 17.65 6.38 5.44
N ASN A 71 18.74 6.96 5.95
CA ASN A 71 18.91 8.42 6.00
C ASN A 71 18.98 9.05 4.61
N ASP A 72 19.68 8.42 3.67
CA ASP A 72 19.77 8.90 2.28
C ASP A 72 18.36 8.92 1.65
N LEU A 73 17.58 7.83 1.79
CA LEU A 73 16.21 7.74 1.27
C LEU A 73 15.20 8.65 1.99
N GLN A 74 15.44 8.98 3.27
CA GLN A 74 14.60 9.93 4.01
C GLN A 74 14.84 11.37 3.55
N ARG A 75 16.09 11.73 3.24
CA ARG A 75 16.46 13.06 2.71
C ARG A 75 16.05 13.22 1.26
N HIS A 76 16.13 12.15 0.48
CA HIS A 76 15.82 12.14 -0.94
C HIS A 76 14.66 11.17 -1.19
N PRO A 77 13.41 11.65 -1.33
CA PRO A 77 12.22 10.82 -1.53
C PRO A 77 12.16 10.20 -2.94
N LEU A 78 13.22 9.50 -3.35
CA LEU A 78 13.46 8.95 -4.69
C LEU A 78 12.28 8.09 -5.17
N PHE A 79 11.67 7.32 -4.28
CA PHE A 79 10.50 6.54 -4.64
C PHE A 79 9.34 7.36 -5.21
N TYR A 80 9.08 8.54 -4.63
CA TYR A 80 8.02 9.42 -5.11
C TYR A 80 8.42 10.11 -6.42
N ARG A 81 9.72 10.37 -6.60
CA ARG A 81 10.28 11.00 -7.79
C ARG A 81 10.30 10.09 -9.01
N GLU A 82 10.78 8.86 -8.83
CA GLU A 82 11.04 7.93 -9.92
C GLU A 82 9.80 7.17 -10.39
N ASN A 83 8.70 7.16 -9.64
CA ASN A 83 7.52 6.36 -9.97
C ASN A 83 6.34 7.19 -10.47
N GLU A 84 5.49 6.56 -11.29
CA GLU A 84 4.20 7.10 -11.70
C GLU A 84 3.11 6.64 -10.73
N PHE A 85 2.21 7.54 -10.34
CA PHE A 85 1.06 7.24 -9.48
C PHE A 85 -0.24 7.31 -10.27
N LEU A 86 -1.04 6.26 -10.19
CA LEU A 86 -2.30 6.13 -10.89
C LEU A 86 -3.47 6.12 -9.91
N PHE A 87 -4.46 6.98 -10.13
CA PHE A 87 -5.66 7.07 -9.31
C PHE A 87 -6.91 6.81 -10.14
N ASN A 88 -7.89 6.14 -9.54
CA ASN A 88 -9.17 5.85 -10.19
C ASN A 88 -10.16 7.02 -10.13
N ASP A 89 -9.90 7.99 -9.25
CA ASP A 89 -10.67 9.22 -9.13
C ASP A 89 -9.81 10.33 -8.48
N ILE A 90 -10.31 11.57 -8.52
CA ILE A 90 -9.63 12.73 -7.92
C ILE A 90 -9.62 12.68 -6.38
N LYS A 91 -10.60 12.02 -5.75
CA LYS A 91 -10.73 11.94 -4.29
C LYS A 91 -9.61 11.08 -3.70
N CYS A 92 -9.29 9.95 -4.31
CA CYS A 92 -8.18 9.08 -3.95
C CYS A 92 -6.84 9.82 -4.09
N ALA A 93 -6.67 10.61 -5.15
CA ALA A 93 -5.48 11.43 -5.33
C ALA A 93 -5.36 12.47 -4.20
N GLN A 94 -6.44 13.19 -3.87
CA GLN A 94 -6.47 14.16 -2.78
C GLN A 94 -6.15 13.52 -1.41
N LEU A 95 -6.77 12.39 -1.09
CA LEU A 95 -6.50 11.65 0.15
C LEU A 95 -5.05 11.19 0.25
N PHE A 96 -4.48 10.69 -0.85
CA PHE A 96 -3.07 10.29 -0.88
C PHE A 96 -2.13 11.48 -0.67
N MET A 97 -2.37 12.60 -1.36
CA MET A 97 -1.55 13.81 -1.23
C MET A 97 -1.63 14.41 0.18
N ALA A 98 -2.82 14.41 0.80
CA ALA A 98 -3.01 14.88 2.16
C ALA A 98 -2.24 14.03 3.19
N ALA A 99 -2.11 12.73 2.94
CA ALA A 99 -1.54 11.79 3.90
C ALA A 99 -0.01 11.67 3.88
N ILE A 100 0.65 12.15 2.82
CA ILE A 100 2.13 12.15 2.72
C ILE A 100 2.72 13.51 3.15
N THR A 101 4.01 13.53 3.49
CA THR A 101 4.68 14.78 3.90
C THR A 101 4.84 15.74 2.71
N LYS A 102 4.97 17.05 2.98
CA LYS A 102 5.19 18.06 1.94
C LYS A 102 6.39 17.71 1.04
N GLN A 103 7.51 17.32 1.63
CA GLN A 103 8.70 16.90 0.90
C GLN A 103 8.43 15.73 -0.07
N LYS A 104 7.61 14.75 0.33
CA LYS A 104 7.22 13.63 -0.52
C LYS A 104 6.28 14.08 -1.64
N ARG A 105 5.32 14.97 -1.36
CA ARG A 105 4.45 15.57 -2.38
C ARG A 105 5.24 16.31 -3.44
N ASP A 106 6.15 17.19 -3.02
CA ASP A 106 6.94 18.05 -3.91
C ASP A 106 7.89 17.22 -4.81
N ALA A 107 8.18 15.98 -4.41
CA ALA A 107 9.00 15.07 -5.19
C ALA A 107 8.23 14.30 -6.26
N ILE A 108 6.89 14.20 -6.17
CA ILE A 108 6.10 13.48 -7.17
C ILE A 108 6.16 14.23 -8.50
N ARG A 109 6.54 13.52 -9.56
CA ARG A 109 6.61 14.08 -10.93
C ARG A 109 5.47 13.64 -11.82
N ARG A 110 4.94 12.43 -11.61
CA ARG A 110 3.99 11.79 -12.53
C ARG A 110 2.76 11.28 -11.79
N ILE A 111 1.61 11.87 -12.11
CA ILE A 111 0.30 11.45 -11.61
C ILE A 111 -0.64 11.29 -12.81
N THR A 112 -1.30 10.13 -12.89
CA THR A 112 -2.37 9.85 -13.85
C THR A 112 -3.66 9.65 -13.07
N ILE A 113 -4.75 10.31 -13.49
CA ILE A 113 -6.07 10.18 -12.87
C ILE A 113 -7.05 9.68 -13.92
N HIS A 114 -7.65 8.51 -13.70
CA HIS A 114 -8.77 8.05 -14.49
C HIS A 114 -10.04 8.77 -14.04
N LEU A 115 -10.66 9.53 -14.93
CA LEU A 115 -11.96 10.15 -14.68
C LEU A 115 -13.07 9.17 -15.06
N THR A 116 -13.39 8.23 -14.17
CA THR A 116 -14.55 7.34 -14.37
C THR A 116 -15.82 8.08 -13.99
N GLY A 117 -16.74 8.29 -14.94
CA GLY A 117 -18.08 8.83 -14.65
C GLY A 117 -18.38 10.24 -15.14
N VAL A 118 -17.55 10.82 -16.02
CA VAL A 118 -18.04 11.93 -16.86
C VAL A 118 -18.91 11.30 -17.95
N PRO A 119 -20.25 11.50 -17.96
CA PRO A 119 -21.06 11.08 -19.09
C PRO A 119 -20.50 11.77 -20.35
N ARG A 120 -20.34 11.01 -21.44
CA ARG A 120 -19.71 11.51 -22.69
C ARG A 120 -20.34 12.78 -23.26
N ASN A 121 -21.53 13.16 -22.79
CA ASN A 121 -22.31 14.26 -23.32
C ASN A 121 -21.89 15.65 -22.81
N SER A 122 -20.93 15.77 -21.88
CA SER A 122 -20.47 17.08 -21.37
C SER A 122 -19.19 17.62 -22.03
N PHE A 123 -18.69 16.98 -23.10
CA PHE A 123 -17.64 17.53 -23.97
C PHE A 123 -18.16 17.83 -25.38
N ALA A 124 -19.32 18.50 -25.48
CA ALA A 124 -19.85 19.03 -26.73
C ALA A 124 -19.24 20.40 -27.11
N ILE A 125 -17.91 20.56 -26.98
CA ILE A 125 -17.21 21.80 -27.36
C ILE A 125 -16.27 21.60 -28.57
N GLU A 126 -15.89 20.36 -28.93
CA GLU A 126 -15.12 20.13 -30.17
C GLU A 126 -15.98 20.01 -31.45
N GLU A 127 -17.28 19.73 -31.33
CA GLU A 127 -18.17 19.59 -32.51
C GLU A 127 -18.65 20.93 -33.08
N LEU A 128 -18.35 22.05 -32.40
CA LEU A 128 -18.59 23.41 -32.90
C LEU A 128 -17.39 24.00 -33.66
N LEU A 129 -16.27 23.27 -33.79
CA LEU A 129 -15.06 23.75 -34.45
C LEU A 129 -14.69 23.02 -35.75
N ASN A 130 -15.45 22.03 -36.21
CA ASN A 130 -15.27 21.43 -37.54
C ASN A 130 -16.56 20.73 -38.06
N PRO A 131 -17.42 21.44 -38.82
CA PRO A 131 -18.63 20.85 -39.40
C PRO A 131 -18.40 19.88 -40.58
N ASP A 132 -17.18 19.77 -41.10
CA ASP A 132 -16.92 19.08 -42.40
C ASP A 132 -16.55 17.58 -42.30
N ARG A 133 -16.81 16.90 -41.17
CA ARG A 133 -16.45 15.48 -41.00
C ARG A 133 -17.62 14.51 -40.87
N ALA A 134 -18.83 14.95 -41.17
CA ALA A 134 -20.04 14.13 -41.06
C ALA A 134 -20.39 13.34 -42.35
N GLU A 135 -19.42 12.77 -43.06
CA GLU A 135 -19.71 11.81 -44.14
C GLU A 135 -18.62 10.73 -44.12
N ASN A 136 -18.88 9.62 -43.43
CA ASN A 136 -18.42 8.25 -43.75
C ASN A 136 -18.66 7.34 -42.53
N GLY A 137 -19.75 6.57 -42.60
CA GLY A 137 -20.16 5.63 -41.55
C GLY A 137 -19.21 4.43 -41.43
N HIS A 138 -18.45 4.40 -40.34
CA HIS A 138 -17.86 3.16 -39.81
C HIS A 138 -18.17 3.02 -38.32
N PRO A 139 -18.48 1.81 -37.82
CA PRO A 139 -18.73 1.59 -36.40
C PRO A 139 -17.43 1.72 -35.61
N ILE A 140 -17.30 2.80 -34.84
CA ILE A 140 -16.15 3.07 -33.98
C ILE A 140 -16.28 2.25 -32.70
N TYR A 141 -15.38 1.28 -32.50
CA TYR A 141 -15.15 0.70 -31.18
C TYR A 141 -14.50 1.76 -30.28
N HIS A 142 -15.32 2.44 -29.46
CA HIS A 142 -14.84 3.53 -28.62
C HIS A 142 -14.06 3.02 -27.40
N GLN A 143 -12.74 3.09 -27.45
CA GLN A 143 -11.88 3.01 -26.26
C GLN A 143 -12.22 4.15 -25.27
N PRO A 144 -12.13 3.93 -23.95
CA PRO A 144 -12.23 5.03 -22.98
C PRO A 144 -11.12 6.04 -23.26
N MET A 145 -11.48 7.32 -23.46
CA MET A 145 -10.50 8.40 -23.56
C MET A 145 -9.68 8.44 -22.27
N ARG A 146 -8.37 8.27 -22.39
CA ARG A 146 -7.41 8.52 -21.31
C ARG A 146 -7.10 10.01 -21.35
N GLY A 147 -7.62 10.77 -20.38
CA GLY A 147 -7.11 12.10 -20.11
C GLY A 147 -5.72 11.97 -19.51
N TYR A 148 -4.70 12.49 -20.20
CA TYR A 148 -3.35 12.61 -19.67
C TYR A 148 -3.18 14.03 -19.15
N VAL A 149 -2.91 14.18 -17.86
CA VAL A 149 -2.46 15.47 -17.30
C VAL A 149 -0.99 15.29 -16.95
N ASN A 150 -0.11 15.75 -17.82
CA ASN A 150 1.32 15.75 -17.54
C ASN A 150 1.64 16.97 -16.68
N LEU A 151 1.96 16.76 -15.40
CA LEU A 151 2.19 17.84 -14.44
C LEU A 151 3.44 18.70 -14.76
N GLU A 152 4.33 18.23 -15.63
CA GLU A 152 5.49 19.01 -16.10
C GLU A 152 5.08 20.13 -17.07
N ASP A 153 3.93 20.00 -17.74
CA ASP A 153 3.41 20.96 -18.72
C ASP A 153 2.34 21.89 -18.12
N VAL A 154 1.92 21.66 -16.87
CA VAL A 154 0.91 22.45 -16.18
C VAL A 154 1.58 23.60 -15.45
N THR A 155 1.61 24.77 -16.09
CA THR A 155 1.75 26.03 -15.36
C THR A 155 0.53 26.24 -14.45
N PRO A 156 0.65 26.94 -13.31
CA PRO A 156 -0.50 27.26 -12.45
C PRO A 156 -1.68 27.86 -13.23
N THR A 157 -1.39 28.63 -14.28
CA THR A 157 -2.33 29.31 -15.18
C THR A 157 -3.12 28.35 -16.08
N SER A 158 -2.54 27.23 -16.50
CA SER A 158 -3.23 26.22 -17.32
C SER A 158 -4.25 25.40 -16.53
N LEU A 159 -3.99 25.11 -15.25
CA LEU A 159 -4.97 24.44 -14.38
C LEU A 159 -6.16 25.37 -14.05
N GLU A 160 -5.92 26.68 -14.02
CA GLU A 160 -6.96 27.71 -13.82
C GLU A 160 -7.93 27.76 -15.01
N SER A 161 -7.46 27.67 -16.26
CA SER A 161 -8.33 27.71 -17.44
C SER A 161 -9.33 26.53 -17.50
N VAL A 162 -8.93 25.36 -17.03
CA VAL A 162 -9.75 24.14 -16.98
C VAL A 162 -10.76 24.17 -15.82
N LEU A 163 -10.43 24.87 -14.73
CA LEU A 163 -11.33 25.06 -13.59
C LEU A 163 -12.34 26.20 -13.79
N ILE A 164 -12.00 27.21 -14.61
CA ILE A 164 -12.87 28.37 -14.91
C ILE A 164 -13.91 28.05 -16.00
N SER A 165 -13.66 27.08 -16.88
CA SER A 165 -14.55 26.78 -18.02
C SER A 165 -15.75 25.87 -17.69
N GLY A 166 -15.88 25.37 -16.46
CA GLY A 166 -17.04 24.57 -16.04
C GLY A 166 -17.96 25.39 -15.14
N ASP A 167 -19.27 25.36 -15.35
CA ASP A 167 -20.26 25.99 -14.45
C ASP A 167 -20.36 25.24 -13.11
N HIS A 168 -19.28 25.19 -12.33
CA HIS A 168 -19.26 24.54 -11.03
C HIS A 168 -19.65 25.53 -9.93
N PRO A 169 -20.66 25.23 -9.08
CA PRO A 169 -21.19 26.17 -8.08
C PRO A 169 -20.21 26.58 -6.98
N LEU A 170 -19.01 25.97 -6.93
CA LEU A 170 -17.96 26.26 -5.97
C LEU A 170 -16.89 27.23 -6.50
N ILE A 171 -16.93 27.60 -7.78
CA ILE A 171 -15.97 28.51 -8.39
C ILE A 171 -15.99 29.91 -7.74
N PRO A 172 -17.15 30.51 -7.42
CA PRO A 172 -17.18 31.81 -6.73
C PRO A 172 -16.47 31.77 -5.37
N LEU A 173 -16.68 30.72 -4.58
CA LEU A 173 -16.01 30.49 -3.30
C LEU A 173 -14.50 30.31 -3.45
N PHE A 174 -14.06 29.64 -4.53
CA PHE A 174 -12.64 29.43 -4.80
C PHE A 174 -11.94 30.73 -5.22
N MET A 175 -12.62 31.57 -6.02
CA MET A 175 -12.11 32.88 -6.43
C MET A 175 -12.02 33.84 -5.23
N GLU A 176 -13.04 33.87 -4.37
CA GLU A 176 -13.04 34.69 -3.15
C GLU A 176 -11.92 34.27 -2.17
N ALA A 177 -11.73 32.97 -1.97
CA ALA A 177 -10.62 32.44 -1.16
C ALA A 177 -9.26 32.80 -1.76
N ARG A 178 -9.12 32.79 -3.10
CA ARG A 178 -7.89 33.16 -3.81
C ARG A 178 -7.57 34.64 -3.63
N ASP A 179 -8.54 35.52 -3.85
CA ASP A 179 -8.33 36.97 -3.76
C ASP A 179 -8.00 37.39 -2.32
N THR A 180 -8.58 36.69 -1.34
CA THR A 180 -8.22 36.81 0.09
C THR A 180 -6.76 36.40 0.34
N LEU A 181 -6.31 35.29 -0.25
CA LEU A 181 -4.93 34.80 -0.10
C LEU A 181 -3.91 35.69 -0.83
N GLN A 182 -4.24 36.22 -2.00
CA GLN A 182 -3.38 37.15 -2.73
C GLN A 182 -3.26 38.49 -2.00
N SER A 183 -4.37 39.04 -1.51
CA SER A 183 -4.36 40.26 -0.70
C SER A 183 -3.51 40.10 0.58
N ARG A 184 -3.60 38.94 1.24
CA ARG A 184 -2.78 38.60 2.40
C ARG A 184 -1.29 38.42 2.06
N LYS A 185 -0.98 37.81 0.91
CA LYS A 185 0.42 37.69 0.43
C LYS A 185 1.03 39.07 0.19
N SER A 186 0.30 39.97 -0.44
CA SER A 186 0.73 41.36 -0.68
C SER A 186 0.95 42.12 0.63
N PHE A 187 0.03 41.98 1.59
CA PHE A 187 0.17 42.56 2.93
C PHE A 187 1.43 42.05 3.66
N LEU A 188 1.67 40.73 3.67
CA LEU A 188 2.84 40.15 4.31
C LEU A 188 4.14 40.57 3.63
N THR A 189 4.16 40.67 2.31
CA THR A 189 5.34 41.14 1.55
C THR A 189 5.67 42.58 1.93
N ASN A 190 4.65 43.44 2.04
CA ASN A 190 4.84 44.84 2.45
C ASN A 190 5.28 44.96 3.91
N HIS A 191 4.70 44.17 4.81
CA HIS A 191 5.08 44.14 6.23
C HIS A 191 6.52 43.65 6.42
N PHE A 192 6.93 42.63 5.66
CA PHE A 192 8.30 42.09 5.73
C PHE A 192 9.32 43.09 5.16
N ASN A 193 8.98 43.77 4.07
CA ASN A 193 9.82 44.81 3.49
C ASN A 193 9.97 46.02 4.43
N GLN A 194 8.93 46.38 5.21
CA GLN A 194 8.99 47.44 6.22
C GLN A 194 9.86 47.08 7.44
N GLN A 195 9.89 45.80 7.84
CA GLN A 195 10.73 45.34 8.95
C GLN A 195 12.22 45.22 8.56
N MET A 196 12.53 44.96 7.29
CA MET A 196 13.91 44.83 6.81
C MET A 196 14.59 46.18 6.54
N THR A 197 13.85 47.30 6.58
CA THR A 197 14.40 48.65 6.42
C THR A 197 14.73 49.36 7.73
N GLY A 198 14.49 48.73 8.89
CA GLY A 198 14.93 49.25 10.19
C GLY A 198 16.39 48.85 10.46
N GLU A 199 17.27 49.83 10.65
CA GLU A 199 18.74 49.68 10.74
C GLU A 199 19.27 48.96 11.99
N ASP A 200 18.43 48.27 12.77
CA ASP A 200 18.89 47.52 13.94
C ASP A 200 19.08 46.04 13.59
N GLU A 201 20.35 45.66 13.43
CA GLU A 201 20.84 44.30 13.15
C GLU A 201 20.59 43.37 14.35
N VAL A 202 19.34 42.94 14.53
CA VAL A 202 18.97 41.88 15.49
C VAL A 202 18.98 40.54 14.75
N ASP A 203 19.70 39.58 15.33
CA ASP A 203 19.96 38.21 14.83
C ASP A 203 18.66 37.50 14.38
N PHE A 204 18.29 37.68 13.11
CA PHE A 204 17.02 37.22 12.56
C PHE A 204 17.08 35.72 12.33
N ASN A 205 16.32 34.96 13.12
CA ASN A 205 16.18 33.52 12.92
C ASN A 205 14.99 33.22 11.98
N PRO A 206 15.23 32.94 10.68
CA PRO A 206 14.16 32.75 9.69
C PRO A 206 13.26 31.54 9.99
N ARG A 207 13.70 30.59 10.83
CA ARG A 207 12.85 29.47 11.27
C ARG A 207 11.85 29.88 12.35
N ALA A 208 12.25 30.75 13.27
CA ALA A 208 11.36 31.25 14.33
C ALA A 208 10.27 32.15 13.74
N ALA A 209 10.63 33.06 12.83
CA ALA A 209 9.68 33.92 12.13
C ALA A 209 8.65 33.11 11.32
N ARG A 210 9.10 32.06 10.61
CA ARG A 210 8.21 31.20 9.80
C ARG A 210 7.24 30.36 10.64
N GLY A 211 7.65 29.95 11.84
CA GLY A 211 6.79 29.26 12.80
C GLY A 211 5.75 30.17 13.46
N GLN A 212 6.11 31.44 13.69
CA GLN A 212 5.20 32.44 14.23
C GLN A 212 4.15 32.85 13.18
N ILE A 213 4.56 33.03 11.91
CA ILE A 213 3.66 33.31 10.79
C ILE A 213 2.58 32.22 10.62
N MET A 214 2.90 30.94 10.80
CA MET A 214 1.88 29.88 10.76
C MET A 214 0.91 29.89 11.96
N LYS A 215 1.36 30.33 13.14
CA LYS A 215 0.49 30.52 14.31
C LYS A 215 -0.44 31.72 14.15
N ASP A 216 0.00 32.74 13.44
CA ASP A 216 -0.76 33.96 13.20
C ASP A 216 -1.69 33.85 11.97
N MET A 217 -1.54 32.79 11.14
CA MET A 217 -2.31 32.55 9.90
C MET A 217 -3.74 32.05 10.13
N LEU A 218 -4.06 31.51 11.30
CA LEU A 218 -5.42 31.06 11.67
C LEU A 218 -5.69 31.42 13.13
N PRO A 219 -6.83 32.05 13.46
CA PRO A 219 -7.23 32.21 14.86
C PRO A 219 -7.19 30.84 15.53
N ALA A 220 -6.54 30.74 16.70
CA ALA A 220 -6.41 29.50 17.47
C ALA A 220 -7.69 28.62 17.52
N PRO A 221 -8.92 29.16 17.64
CA PRO A 221 -10.13 28.34 17.57
C PRO A 221 -10.37 27.67 16.20
N LEU A 222 -10.16 28.38 15.08
CA LEU A 222 -10.41 27.83 13.73
C LEU A 222 -9.42 26.73 13.33
N LEU A 223 -8.16 26.82 13.78
CA LEU A 223 -7.19 25.76 13.56
C LEU A 223 -7.54 24.51 14.39
N SER A 224 -8.04 24.71 15.62
CA SER A 224 -8.53 23.63 16.47
C SER A 224 -9.76 22.96 15.84
N ASP A 225 -10.72 23.73 15.34
CA ASP A 225 -11.95 23.21 14.73
C ASP A 225 -11.66 22.45 13.43
N ALA A 226 -10.79 22.96 12.56
CA ALA A 226 -10.37 22.24 11.35
C ALA A 226 -9.64 20.91 11.66
N ILE A 227 -8.82 20.88 12.71
CA ILE A 227 -8.15 19.65 13.16
C ILE A 227 -9.17 18.66 13.71
N ASN A 228 -10.17 19.13 14.46
CA ASN A 228 -11.24 18.30 15.01
C ASN A 228 -12.17 17.75 13.92
N ASP A 229 -12.53 18.55 12.91
CA ASP A 229 -13.43 18.18 11.82
C ASP A 229 -12.84 17.16 10.85
N THR A 230 -11.50 17.15 10.68
CA THR A 230 -10.85 16.18 9.78
C THR A 230 -10.86 14.74 10.33
N GLY A 231 -11.10 14.55 11.64
CA GLY A 231 -11.07 13.24 12.29
C GLY A 231 -9.71 12.53 12.21
N ILE A 232 -8.64 13.25 11.85
CA ILE A 232 -7.29 12.68 11.70
C ILE A 232 -6.61 12.67 13.06
N HIS A 233 -6.38 11.47 13.60
CA HIS A 233 -5.57 11.29 14.80
C HIS A 233 -4.08 11.47 14.45
N PHE A 234 -3.51 12.63 14.79
CA PHE A 234 -2.05 12.83 14.76
C PHE A 234 -1.38 11.92 15.80
N PRO A 235 -0.36 11.12 15.44
CA PRO A 235 0.38 10.32 16.40
C PRO A 235 1.11 11.24 17.41
N GLY A 236 1.29 10.75 18.64
CA GLY A 236 1.82 11.53 19.77
C GLY A 236 3.19 12.18 19.57
N GLU A 237 3.91 11.90 18.48
CA GLU A 237 5.17 12.55 18.12
C GLU A 237 5.02 14.03 17.76
N ASP A 238 3.87 14.45 17.21
CA ASP A 238 3.61 15.86 16.88
C ASP A 238 3.21 16.69 18.12
N ARG A 239 2.56 16.07 19.11
CA ARG A 239 2.35 16.69 20.45
C ARG A 239 3.68 16.86 21.19
N VAL A 240 4.58 15.88 21.03
CA VAL A 240 5.92 15.92 21.61
C VAL A 240 6.80 17.00 20.95
N ALA A 241 6.55 17.39 19.69
CA ALA A 241 7.29 18.49 19.06
C ALA A 241 6.96 19.87 19.68
N GLN A 242 5.72 20.09 20.13
CA GLN A 242 5.33 21.30 20.86
C GLN A 242 5.93 21.35 22.28
N ASP A 243 6.01 20.21 22.98
CA ASP A 243 6.62 20.12 24.31
C ASP A 243 8.16 20.06 24.30
N LYS A 244 8.79 19.56 23.22
CA LYS A 244 10.26 19.48 23.09
C LYS A 244 10.95 20.85 23.04
N MET A 245 10.26 21.91 22.63
CA MET A 245 10.83 23.27 22.67
C MET A 245 11.00 23.82 24.09
N LYS A 246 10.38 23.21 25.10
CA LYS A 246 10.52 23.60 26.53
C LYS A 246 11.14 22.51 27.41
N SER A 247 11.36 21.31 26.89
CA SER A 247 11.86 20.18 27.66
C SER A 247 13.39 20.12 27.63
N THR A 248 14.06 20.61 28.69
CA THR A 248 15.39 20.10 29.03
C THR A 248 15.34 18.59 29.17
N ILE A 249 16.38 17.88 28.69
CA ILE A 249 16.47 16.42 28.69
C ILE A 249 16.48 15.91 30.15
N GLY A 250 15.28 15.68 30.69
CA GLY A 250 15.05 15.11 32.00
C GLY A 250 14.78 13.62 31.92
N ALA A 251 15.04 12.91 33.02
CA ALA A 251 14.77 11.49 33.11
C ALA A 251 13.29 11.19 32.82
N ILE A 252 13.04 10.14 32.03
CA ILE A 252 11.69 9.68 31.64
C ILE A 252 10.78 9.62 32.86
N SER A 253 9.60 10.25 32.78
CA SER A 253 8.68 10.36 33.91
C SER A 253 8.31 8.97 34.47
N SER A 254 8.16 8.87 35.79
CA SER A 254 7.77 7.62 36.47
C SER A 254 6.48 7.03 35.89
N ARG A 255 5.53 7.91 35.53
CA ARG A 255 4.25 7.55 34.91
C ARG A 255 4.42 6.86 33.55
N THR A 256 5.35 7.35 32.72
CA THR A 256 5.68 6.72 31.44
C THR A 256 6.34 5.35 31.64
N ARG A 257 7.22 5.19 32.65
CA ARG A 257 7.82 3.89 32.98
C ARG A 257 6.79 2.88 33.50
N GLN A 258 5.83 3.33 34.30
CA GLN A 258 4.73 2.49 34.78
C GLN A 258 3.80 2.05 33.65
N GLN A 259 3.44 2.94 32.73
CA GLN A 259 2.62 2.58 31.57
C GLN A 259 3.33 1.60 30.63
N VAL A 260 4.65 1.77 30.41
CA VAL A 260 5.47 0.83 29.62
C VAL A 260 5.61 -0.53 30.32
N ARG A 261 5.73 -0.57 31.65
CA ARG A 261 5.74 -1.82 32.43
C ARG A 261 4.39 -2.54 32.42
N LEU A 262 3.29 -1.81 32.38
CA LEU A 262 1.93 -2.37 32.33
C LEU A 262 1.54 -2.80 30.91
N SER A 263 2.14 -2.22 29.87
CA SER A 263 1.96 -2.68 28.50
C SER A 263 2.75 -3.98 28.28
N ARG A 264 2.07 -5.13 28.28
CA ARG A 264 2.61 -6.47 27.92
C ARG A 264 3.24 -6.54 26.51
N SER A 265 3.21 -5.44 25.77
CA SER A 265 3.63 -5.28 24.38
C SER A 265 5.02 -4.66 24.22
N VAL A 266 5.83 -4.48 25.27
CA VAL A 266 7.20 -3.97 25.12
C VAL A 266 8.18 -5.03 25.62
N ASN A 267 9.07 -5.52 24.75
CA ASN A 267 10.06 -6.50 25.17
C ASN A 267 11.18 -5.85 26.00
N GLN A 268 12.08 -6.65 26.58
CA GLN A 268 13.22 -6.18 27.38
C GLN A 268 14.17 -5.22 26.64
N PHE A 269 14.02 -5.05 25.33
CA PHE A 269 14.81 -4.15 24.48
C PHE A 269 14.07 -2.85 24.12
N GLY A 270 12.91 -2.58 24.72
CA GLY A 270 12.15 -1.34 24.46
C GLY A 270 11.41 -1.34 23.12
N VAL A 271 11.35 -2.47 22.42
CA VAL A 271 10.60 -2.60 21.16
C VAL A 271 9.14 -2.86 21.48
N ILE A 272 8.26 -1.99 20.98
CA ILE A 272 6.82 -2.17 21.00
C ILE A 272 6.48 -3.34 20.07
N MET A 273 6.38 -4.53 20.65
CA MET A 273 5.76 -5.71 20.08
C MET A 273 4.25 -5.41 19.94
N PHE A 274 3.86 -4.85 18.80
CA PHE A 274 2.45 -4.81 18.41
C PHE A 274 1.92 -6.25 18.48
N GLN A 275 1.07 -6.54 19.46
CA GLN A 275 0.19 -7.69 19.37
C GLN A 275 -0.89 -7.27 18.36
N PRO A 276 -0.91 -7.82 17.13
CA PRO A 276 -2.04 -7.56 16.25
C PRO A 276 -3.29 -8.09 16.96
N ARG A 277 -4.16 -7.18 17.40
CA ARG A 277 -5.56 -7.53 17.68
C ARG A 277 -6.34 -7.47 16.36
N PRO A 278 -7.36 -8.32 16.21
CA PRO A 278 -7.58 -9.07 14.99
C PRO A 278 -8.49 -8.31 14.03
N ARG A 279 -7.96 -7.91 12.88
CA ARG A 279 -8.76 -7.93 11.65
C ARG A 279 -8.01 -8.81 10.67
N GLY A 280 -8.54 -10.03 10.55
CA GLY A 280 -7.91 -11.20 9.93
C GLY A 280 -7.25 -12.12 10.97
N ARG A 281 -8.01 -12.99 11.65
CA ARG A 281 -7.47 -14.12 12.45
C ARG A 281 -6.62 -15.08 11.59
N ASN A 282 -6.64 -14.90 10.28
CA ASN A 282 -6.10 -15.84 9.32
C ASN A 282 -4.59 -15.72 9.18
N TYR A 283 -3.88 -14.85 9.89
CA TYR A 283 -2.42 -14.74 9.79
C TYR A 283 -1.75 -14.84 11.17
N ASP A 284 -0.71 -15.65 11.28
CA ASP A 284 0.09 -15.77 12.50
C ASP A 284 1.07 -14.59 12.66
N LYS A 285 1.88 -14.66 13.72
CA LYS A 285 2.89 -13.62 14.04
C LYS A 285 3.98 -13.48 12.96
N GLU A 286 4.08 -14.44 12.05
CA GLU A 286 5.03 -14.45 10.93
C GLU A 286 4.35 -14.00 9.62
N PHE A 287 3.08 -13.55 9.70
CA PHE A 287 2.24 -13.21 8.55
C PHE A 287 1.99 -14.41 7.61
N LEU A 288 2.15 -15.63 8.11
CA LEU A 288 1.75 -16.84 7.40
C LEU A 288 0.28 -17.11 7.67
N LEU A 289 -0.42 -17.70 6.71
CA LEU A 289 -1.84 -17.97 6.87
C LEU A 289 -2.05 -18.97 8.04
N ALA A 290 -2.52 -18.47 9.19
CA ALA A 290 -3.00 -19.24 10.33
C ALA A 290 -4.33 -19.88 9.96
N LEU A 291 -4.26 -20.96 9.18
CA LEU A 291 -5.44 -21.67 8.70
C LEU A 291 -6.18 -22.34 9.85
N GLU A 292 -7.24 -21.68 10.31
CA GLU A 292 -8.43 -22.33 10.88
C GLU A 292 -9.45 -22.69 9.78
N ASP A 293 -9.23 -22.20 8.56
CA ASP A 293 -10.17 -22.32 7.44
C ASP A 293 -10.12 -23.70 6.77
N GLU A 294 -11.28 -24.15 6.27
CA GLU A 294 -11.39 -25.37 5.48
C GLU A 294 -11.21 -25.04 3.99
N VAL A 295 -10.39 -25.83 3.29
CA VAL A 295 -10.28 -25.75 1.83
C VAL A 295 -11.51 -26.43 1.22
N LYS A 296 -12.41 -25.63 0.63
CA LYS A 296 -13.64 -26.13 0.01
C LYS A 296 -13.48 -26.47 -1.45
N GLU A 297 -12.66 -25.71 -2.17
CA GLU A 297 -12.53 -25.81 -3.61
C GLU A 297 -11.11 -25.45 -4.06
N ILE A 298 -10.63 -26.12 -5.10
CA ILE A 298 -9.37 -25.79 -5.76
C ILE A 298 -9.69 -25.57 -7.23
N ARG A 299 -9.20 -24.48 -7.83
CA ARG A 299 -9.37 -24.18 -9.25
C ARG A 299 -8.08 -23.67 -9.88
N PHE A 300 -7.99 -23.80 -11.20
CA PHE A 300 -6.93 -23.18 -11.99
C PHE A 300 -7.48 -21.92 -12.65
N ARG A 301 -6.85 -20.76 -12.42
CA ARG A 301 -7.24 -19.47 -12.99
C ARG A 301 -6.00 -18.60 -13.21
N GLN A 302 -5.88 -18.00 -14.41
CA GLN A 302 -4.77 -17.09 -14.75
C GLN A 302 -3.40 -17.71 -14.48
N ASP A 303 -3.18 -18.93 -14.99
CA ASP A 303 -1.93 -19.69 -14.85
C ASP A 303 -1.52 -20.05 -13.42
N MET A 304 -2.41 -19.85 -12.45
CA MET A 304 -2.17 -20.14 -11.05
C MET A 304 -3.29 -21.00 -10.45
N PHE A 305 -2.95 -21.80 -9.43
CA PHE A 305 -3.96 -22.50 -8.65
C PHE A 305 -4.44 -21.61 -7.51
N GLN A 306 -5.76 -21.52 -7.35
CA GLN A 306 -6.40 -20.82 -6.25
C GLN A 306 -7.22 -21.81 -5.41
N CYS A 307 -7.28 -21.55 -4.11
CA CYS A 307 -8.09 -22.30 -3.16
C CYS A 307 -9.18 -21.40 -2.59
N ARG A 308 -10.41 -21.90 -2.55
CA ARG A 308 -11.51 -21.29 -1.82
C ARG A 308 -11.43 -21.73 -0.37
N LEU A 309 -11.18 -20.78 0.50
CA LEU A 309 -11.19 -20.99 1.94
C LEU A 309 -12.54 -20.54 2.50
N GLU A 310 -13.07 -21.36 3.39
CA GLU A 310 -14.28 -21.04 4.16
C GLU A 310 -13.91 -21.05 5.64
N ASN A 311 -14.09 -19.89 6.28
CA ASN A 311 -13.98 -19.76 7.72
C ASN A 311 -15.38 -19.73 8.32
N LYS A 312 -15.65 -20.68 9.22
CA LYS A 312 -16.86 -20.69 10.04
C LYS A 312 -16.52 -20.10 11.40
N THR A 313 -16.63 -18.78 11.49
CA THR A 313 -16.72 -18.08 12.78
C THR A 313 -18.18 -18.00 13.20
N ASP A 314 -18.43 -18.05 14.52
CA ASP A 314 -19.76 -18.26 15.13
C ASP A 314 -20.91 -17.39 14.57
N ASP A 315 -20.63 -16.26 13.93
CA ASP A 315 -21.67 -15.35 13.39
C ASP A 315 -21.56 -15.04 11.89
N GLN A 316 -20.47 -15.40 11.19
CA GLN A 316 -20.26 -15.03 9.77
C GLN A 316 -19.42 -16.06 9.01
N GLU A 317 -19.90 -16.45 7.82
CA GLU A 317 -19.15 -17.24 6.85
C GLU A 317 -18.30 -16.30 5.97
N PHE A 318 -16.97 -16.37 6.13
CA PHE A 318 -16.05 -15.65 5.28
C PHE A 318 -15.53 -16.57 4.18
N ILE A 319 -15.85 -16.21 2.94
CA ILE A 319 -15.43 -16.93 1.74
C ILE A 319 -14.43 -16.07 0.99
N HIS A 320 -13.22 -16.58 0.81
CA HIS A 320 -12.19 -15.89 0.04
C HIS A 320 -11.34 -16.86 -0.77
N TRP A 321 -10.81 -16.36 -1.88
CA TRP A 321 -9.90 -17.10 -2.76
C TRP A 321 -8.47 -16.70 -2.45
N VAL A 322 -7.61 -17.68 -2.18
CA VAL A 322 -6.18 -17.49 -1.94
C VAL A 322 -5.36 -18.27 -2.96
N GLU A 323 -4.14 -17.83 -3.24
CA GLU A 323 -3.20 -18.58 -4.05
C GLU A 323 -2.78 -19.87 -3.31
N LEU A 324 -2.63 -20.97 -4.04
CA LEU A 324 -2.31 -22.29 -3.46
C LEU A 324 -0.97 -22.31 -2.74
N ASP A 325 0.00 -21.51 -3.18
CA ASP A 325 1.33 -21.41 -2.59
C ASP A 325 1.34 -20.78 -1.20
N LEU A 326 0.38 -19.91 -0.90
CA LEU A 326 0.16 -19.38 0.45
C LEU A 326 -0.25 -20.46 1.46
N LEU A 327 -0.72 -21.62 0.99
CA LEU A 327 -1.04 -22.78 1.81
C LEU A 327 0.15 -23.72 2.04
N PHE A 328 1.35 -23.41 1.54
CA PHE A 328 2.56 -24.22 1.73
C PHE A 328 3.18 -24.02 3.11
N THR A 329 2.35 -24.21 4.13
CA THR A 329 2.72 -24.35 5.54
C THR A 329 2.31 -25.74 6.02
N PRO A 330 2.86 -26.26 7.13
CA PRO A 330 2.44 -27.57 7.66
C PRO A 330 0.93 -27.67 7.91
N ARG A 331 0.29 -26.57 8.37
CA ARG A 331 -1.16 -26.50 8.58
C ARG A 331 -1.93 -26.44 7.27
N GLY A 332 -1.48 -25.64 6.30
CA GLY A 332 -2.15 -25.55 5.01
C GLY A 332 -2.07 -26.81 4.18
N LEU A 333 -0.95 -27.54 4.25
CA LEU A 333 -0.86 -28.87 3.66
C LEU A 333 -1.79 -29.88 4.35
N GLU A 334 -1.99 -29.78 5.66
CA GLU A 334 -2.95 -30.62 6.35
C GLU A 334 -4.40 -30.28 5.94
N ALA A 335 -4.73 -29.01 5.76
CA ALA A 335 -6.03 -28.56 5.24
C ALA A 335 -6.27 -29.06 3.80
N LEU A 336 -5.29 -28.92 2.91
CA LEU A 336 -5.34 -29.48 1.55
C LEU A 336 -5.49 -31.00 1.57
N ARG A 337 -4.74 -31.70 2.44
CA ARG A 337 -4.87 -33.16 2.59
C ARG A 337 -6.29 -33.56 2.98
N LYS A 338 -6.90 -32.85 3.95
CA LYS A 338 -8.31 -33.08 4.35
C LYS A 338 -9.27 -32.87 3.19
N HIS A 339 -9.07 -31.82 2.38
CA HIS A 339 -9.87 -31.59 1.17
C HIS A 339 -9.82 -32.77 0.19
N TYR A 340 -8.65 -33.30 -0.15
CA TYR A 340 -8.56 -34.50 -1.01
C TYR A 340 -9.22 -35.74 -0.38
N VAL A 341 -9.05 -35.93 0.94
CA VAL A 341 -9.71 -37.05 1.62
C VAL A 341 -11.24 -36.92 1.53
N HIS A 342 -11.76 -35.70 1.66
CA HIS A 342 -13.18 -35.43 1.48
C HIS A 342 -13.63 -35.66 0.03
N LEU A 343 -12.86 -35.17 -0.94
CA LEU A 343 -13.09 -35.37 -2.37
C LEU A 343 -13.23 -36.88 -2.71
N PHE A 344 -12.38 -37.72 -2.13
CA PHE A 344 -12.41 -39.17 -2.38
C PHE A 344 -13.59 -39.90 -1.71
N ARG A 345 -14.22 -39.32 -0.68
CA ARG A 345 -15.38 -39.93 0.02
C ARG A 345 -16.68 -39.78 -0.75
N LEU A 346 -16.79 -38.74 -1.57
CA LEU A 346 -18.00 -38.48 -2.35
C LEU A 346 -17.96 -39.38 -3.59
N THR A 347 -18.51 -40.60 -3.48
CA THR A 347 -18.58 -41.62 -4.56
C THR A 347 -20.03 -42.03 -4.88
N SER A 348 -20.88 -41.06 -5.24
CA SER A 348 -22.06 -41.37 -6.04
C SER A 348 -21.65 -41.70 -7.48
N LYS A 349 -22.02 -42.89 -7.94
CA LYS A 349 -21.81 -43.34 -9.34
C LYS A 349 -22.56 -42.49 -10.36
N ARG A 350 -23.68 -41.86 -9.96
CA ARG A 350 -24.53 -41.05 -10.87
C ARG A 350 -23.81 -39.85 -11.49
N HIS A 351 -22.70 -39.40 -10.91
CA HIS A 351 -21.94 -38.25 -11.38
C HIS A 351 -20.46 -38.60 -11.63
N ALA A 352 -20.15 -39.84 -12.00
CA ALA A 352 -18.78 -40.29 -12.20
C ALA A 352 -18.03 -39.45 -13.24
N THR A 353 -18.65 -39.17 -14.39
CA THR A 353 -18.05 -38.41 -15.50
C THR A 353 -17.73 -36.96 -15.12
N LEU A 354 -18.68 -36.23 -14.55
CA LEU A 354 -18.48 -34.84 -14.10
C LEU A 354 -17.40 -34.76 -13.01
N ARG A 355 -17.35 -35.74 -12.11
CA ARG A 355 -16.31 -35.80 -11.08
C ARG A 355 -14.95 -36.12 -11.66
N LEU A 356 -14.87 -37.05 -12.61
CA LEU A 356 -13.61 -37.38 -13.28
C LEU A 356 -13.03 -36.13 -13.95
N GLN A 357 -13.88 -35.33 -14.62
CA GLN A 357 -13.48 -34.05 -15.19
C GLN A 357 -12.96 -33.09 -14.11
N HIS A 358 -13.74 -32.84 -13.06
CA HIS A 358 -13.32 -31.95 -11.97
C HIS A 358 -12.01 -32.39 -11.30
N VAL A 359 -11.83 -33.70 -11.08
CA VAL A 359 -10.63 -34.29 -10.46
C VAL A 359 -9.40 -34.17 -11.38
N LYS A 360 -9.59 -34.12 -12.70
CA LYS A 360 -8.54 -33.88 -13.70
C LYS A 360 -8.16 -32.40 -13.81
N GLU A 361 -9.07 -31.48 -13.49
CA GLU A 361 -8.82 -30.02 -13.50
C GLU A 361 -7.99 -29.54 -12.29
N ILE A 362 -8.12 -30.21 -11.15
CA ILE A 362 -7.35 -29.88 -9.94
C ILE A 362 -5.92 -30.50 -9.98
N PRO A 363 -4.93 -29.90 -9.29
CA PRO A 363 -3.58 -30.46 -9.28
C PRO A 363 -3.57 -31.83 -8.60
N THR A 364 -2.68 -32.75 -9.00
CA THR A 364 -2.56 -34.04 -8.31
C THR A 364 -1.87 -33.86 -6.95
N PRO A 365 -2.09 -34.75 -5.96
CA PRO A 365 -1.35 -34.70 -4.70
C PRO A 365 0.18 -34.69 -4.89
N LYS A 366 0.68 -35.45 -5.87
CA LYS A 366 2.10 -35.43 -6.27
C LYS A 366 2.54 -34.05 -6.76
N ARG A 367 1.72 -33.37 -7.58
CA ARG A 367 2.01 -32.02 -8.09
C ARG A 367 2.04 -30.99 -6.96
N ILE A 368 1.07 -31.01 -6.04
CA ILE A 368 1.08 -30.13 -4.86
C ILE A 368 2.34 -30.35 -4.03
N LEU A 369 2.66 -31.61 -3.71
CA LEU A 369 3.85 -31.93 -2.91
C LEU A 369 5.15 -31.46 -3.60
N ALA A 370 5.23 -31.56 -4.93
CA ALA A 370 6.37 -31.06 -5.69
C ALA A 370 6.48 -29.52 -5.64
N MET A 371 5.37 -28.80 -5.83
CA MET A 371 5.32 -27.33 -5.68
C MET A 371 5.73 -26.92 -4.26
N ALA A 372 5.14 -27.56 -3.26
CA ALA A 372 5.38 -27.31 -1.84
C ALA A 372 6.86 -27.51 -1.46
N ARG A 373 7.50 -28.58 -1.96
CA ARG A 373 8.94 -28.82 -1.74
C ARG A 373 9.82 -27.71 -2.30
N GLY A 374 9.51 -27.17 -3.47
CA GLY A 374 10.25 -26.05 -4.05
C GLY A 374 10.27 -24.84 -3.10
N TRP A 375 9.13 -24.55 -2.48
CA TRP A 375 8.98 -23.45 -1.53
C TRP A 375 9.61 -23.72 -0.15
N MET A 376 9.54 -24.96 0.34
CA MET A 376 9.97 -25.29 1.71
C MET A 376 11.32 -26.00 1.78
N THR A 377 12.09 -26.04 0.69
CA THR A 377 13.42 -26.67 0.68
C THR A 377 14.29 -26.25 1.88
N PRO A 378 14.38 -24.96 2.26
CA PRO A 378 15.14 -24.55 3.44
C PRO A 378 14.60 -25.17 4.74
N LEU A 379 13.28 -25.14 4.95
CA LEU A 379 12.62 -25.70 6.14
C LEU A 379 12.75 -27.23 6.22
N ILE A 380 12.73 -27.91 5.07
CA ILE A 380 12.93 -29.36 4.98
C ILE A 380 14.36 -29.72 5.41
N GLN A 381 15.36 -28.93 4.98
CA GLN A 381 16.76 -29.13 5.35
C GLN A 381 17.00 -28.87 6.84
N GLU A 382 16.39 -27.82 7.40
CA GLU A 382 16.51 -27.50 8.83
C GLU A 382 15.83 -28.55 9.73
N ARG A 383 14.68 -29.08 9.31
CA ARG A 383 13.85 -29.98 10.14
C ARG A 383 13.36 -31.20 9.35
N PRO A 384 14.26 -32.12 8.94
CA PRO A 384 13.89 -33.27 8.12
C PRO A 384 12.92 -34.22 8.84
N ARG A 385 13.05 -34.34 10.17
CA ARG A 385 12.19 -35.22 11.00
C ARG A 385 10.74 -34.77 11.04
N SER A 386 10.45 -33.46 11.03
CA SER A 386 9.06 -32.96 11.00
C SER A 386 8.41 -33.12 9.63
N TRP A 387 9.21 -33.23 8.56
CA TRP A 387 8.74 -33.37 7.18
C TRP A 387 8.46 -34.81 6.77
N ALA A 388 9.19 -35.79 7.30
CA ALA A 388 9.02 -37.19 6.94
C ALA A 388 7.59 -37.75 7.14
N PRO A 389 6.82 -37.37 8.19
CA PRO A 389 5.42 -37.76 8.32
C PRO A 389 4.53 -37.16 7.22
N ILE A 390 4.69 -35.86 6.94
CA ILE A 390 3.92 -35.15 5.90
C ILE A 390 4.17 -35.80 4.54
N ASP A 391 5.43 -36.04 4.19
CA ASP A 391 5.82 -36.69 2.94
C ASP A 391 5.17 -38.08 2.76
N ARG A 392 5.20 -38.91 3.82
CA ARG A 392 4.57 -40.24 3.81
C ARG A 392 3.06 -40.15 3.62
N GLN A 393 2.38 -39.22 4.30
CA GLN A 393 0.95 -39.02 4.18
C GLN A 393 0.55 -38.59 2.76
N TRP A 394 1.30 -37.67 2.16
CA TRP A 394 1.03 -37.20 0.79
C TRP A 394 1.34 -38.27 -0.27
N LYS A 395 2.39 -39.07 -0.10
CA LYS A 395 2.65 -40.26 -0.96
C LYS A 395 1.50 -41.27 -0.87
N HIS A 396 0.97 -41.52 0.32
CA HIS A 396 -0.20 -42.37 0.50
C HIS A 396 -1.45 -41.77 -0.17
N LEU A 397 -1.66 -40.46 -0.03
CA LEU A 397 -2.75 -39.73 -0.67
C LEU A 397 -2.70 -39.82 -2.20
N GLN A 398 -1.51 -39.74 -2.80
CA GLN A 398 -1.32 -39.94 -4.24
C GLN A 398 -1.74 -41.34 -4.70
N ARG A 399 -1.43 -42.39 -3.93
CA ARG A 399 -1.88 -43.76 -4.25
C ARG A 399 -3.41 -43.87 -4.19
N LYS A 400 -4.04 -43.22 -3.21
CA LYS A 400 -5.50 -43.14 -3.11
C LYS A 400 -6.12 -42.38 -4.29
N TYR A 401 -5.54 -41.24 -4.67
CA TYR A 401 -5.95 -40.47 -5.84
C TYR A 401 -5.91 -41.33 -7.11
N ALA A 402 -4.82 -42.06 -7.36
CA ALA A 402 -4.70 -42.91 -8.54
C ALA A 402 -5.77 -44.01 -8.58
N ARG A 403 -6.05 -44.68 -7.45
CA ARG A 403 -7.12 -45.69 -7.36
C ARG A 403 -8.50 -45.07 -7.55
N TYR A 404 -8.73 -43.88 -6.99
CA TYR A 404 -9.99 -43.15 -7.12
C TYR A 404 -10.27 -42.77 -8.58
N VAL A 405 -9.28 -42.21 -9.27
CA VAL A 405 -9.38 -41.89 -10.70
C VAL A 405 -9.63 -43.13 -11.54
N ALA A 406 -8.88 -44.23 -11.32
CA ALA A 406 -9.10 -45.49 -12.04
C ALA A 406 -10.51 -46.05 -11.81
N GLY A 407 -11.03 -45.96 -10.58
CA GLY A 407 -12.40 -46.37 -10.28
C GLY A 407 -13.46 -45.49 -10.96
N LEU A 408 -13.20 -44.19 -11.12
CA LEU A 408 -14.08 -43.29 -11.88
C LEU A 408 -14.01 -43.53 -13.39
N GLU A 409 -12.90 -44.03 -13.92
CA GLU A 409 -12.74 -44.36 -15.35
C GLU A 409 -13.41 -45.68 -15.74
N GLN A 410 -13.68 -46.56 -14.77
CA GLN A 410 -14.35 -47.85 -14.97
C GLN A 410 -15.89 -47.79 -14.85
N ASN A 411 -16.44 -46.75 -14.22
CA ASN A 411 -17.89 -46.52 -14.10
C ASN A 411 -18.34 -45.49 -15.12
#